data_AF-B8ISW0-F1
#
_entry.id   AF-B8ISW0-F1
#
_cell.length_a   1.000
_cell.length_b   1.000
_cell.length_c   1.000
_cell.angle_alpha   90.00
_cell.angle_beta   90.00
_cell.angle_gamma   90.00
#
_symmetry.space_group_name_H-M   'P 1'
#
loop_
_entity.id
_entity.type
_entity.pdbx_description
1 polymer ?
#
loop_
_entity_poly.entity_id
_entity_poly.type
_entity_poly.pdbx_seq_one_letter_code
_entity_poly.pdbx_strand_id
1 'polypeptide(L)' 'MADPEQTDEMTQEEAFHIPDEVAAALTEFAAVEQLSRGQAICTILAEYLRLKGYLKGWPRP' A
#
# COMPACT_ATOMS: atom_id res chain seq x y z
N MET A 1 -20.10 -33.22 2.34
CA MET A 1 -19.16 -32.56 1.40
C MET A 1 -19.45 -31.09 1.54
N ALA A 2 -18.54 -30.33 2.16
CA ALA A 2 -18.67 -28.88 2.28
C ALA A 2 -17.82 -28.27 1.17
N ASP A 3 -18.44 -27.49 0.31
CA ASP A 3 -17.76 -26.66 -0.70
C ASP A 3 -16.75 -25.74 -0.01
N PRO A 4 -15.49 -25.67 -0.46
CA PRO A 4 -14.50 -24.75 0.09
C PRO A 4 -14.64 -23.31 -0.45
N GLU A 5 -15.73 -22.99 -1.16
CA GLU A 5 -15.91 -21.69 -1.85
C GLU A 5 -16.39 -20.53 -0.96
N GLN A 6 -16.32 -20.62 0.37
CA GLN A 6 -16.82 -19.55 1.25
C GLN A 6 -15.93 -19.34 2.48
N THR A 7 -14.67 -18.98 2.25
CA THR A 7 -13.82 -18.42 3.33
C THR A 7 -12.81 -17.41 2.80
N ASP A 8 -13.27 -16.34 2.12
CA ASP A 8 -12.50 -15.09 2.08
C ASP A 8 -13.37 -13.84 1.87
N GLU A 9 -14.65 -13.91 2.27
CA GLU A 9 -15.55 -12.73 2.28
C GLU A 9 -15.27 -11.78 3.46
N MET A 10 -14.22 -12.01 4.26
CA MET A 10 -13.97 -11.29 5.52
C MET A 10 -12.69 -10.43 5.57
N THR A 11 -11.98 -10.28 4.46
CA THR A 11 -10.82 -9.35 4.37
C THR A 11 -10.76 -8.57 3.07
N GLN A 12 -11.89 -8.41 2.39
CA GLN A 12 -12.01 -7.49 1.27
C GLN A 12 -12.19 -6.06 1.82
N GLU A 13 -11.17 -5.56 2.52
CA GLU A 13 -10.98 -4.10 2.59
C GLU A 13 -11.06 -3.60 1.15
N GLU A 14 -11.99 -2.69 0.84
CA GLU A 14 -12.22 -2.19 -0.52
C GLU A 14 -10.88 -1.97 -1.23
N ALA A 15 -10.60 -2.80 -2.25
CA ALA A 15 -9.37 -2.69 -3.00
C ALA A 15 -9.31 -1.28 -3.59
N PHE A 16 -8.41 -0.45 -3.09
CA PHE A 16 -8.32 0.92 -3.53
C PHE A 16 -7.83 0.94 -4.98
N HIS A 17 -8.66 1.51 -5.86
CA HIS A 17 -8.30 1.67 -7.26
C HIS A 17 -7.27 2.80 -7.40
N ILE A 18 -6.06 2.42 -7.81
CA ILE A 18 -4.99 3.35 -8.14
C ILE A 18 -5.09 3.68 -9.64
N PRO A 19 -5.12 4.96 -10.05
CA PRO A 19 -5.07 5.34 -11.47
C PRO A 19 -3.83 4.78 -12.18
N ASP A 20 -3.95 4.42 -13.46
CA ASP A 20 -2.87 3.75 -14.21
C ASP A 20 -1.57 4.56 -14.25
N GLU A 21 -1.66 5.88 -14.40
CA GLU A 21 -0.51 6.78 -14.36
C GLU A 21 0.23 6.74 -13.02
N VAL A 22 -0.53 6.63 -11.92
CA VAL A 22 0.03 6.51 -10.56
C VAL A 22 0.60 5.11 -10.34
N ALA A 23 -0.04 4.07 -10.88
CA ALA A 23 0.47 2.70 -10.82
C ALA A 23 1.80 2.52 -11.57
N ALA A 24 1.96 3.17 -12.72
CA ALA A 24 3.20 3.22 -13.47
C ALA A 24 4.31 3.90 -12.66
N ALA A 25 4.04 5.10 -12.12
CA ALA A 25 5.00 5.83 -11.28
C ALA A 25 5.39 5.04 -10.01
N LEU A 26 4.43 4.36 -9.36
CA LEU A 26 4.70 3.48 -8.22
C LEU A 26 5.60 2.30 -8.58
N THR A 27 5.43 1.74 -9.78
CA THR A 27 6.26 0.64 -10.28
C THR A 27 7.71 1.09 -10.50
N GLU A 28 7.89 2.26 -11.09
CA GLU A 28 9.22 2.87 -11.28
C GLU A 28 9.89 3.18 -9.94
N PHE A 29 9.19 3.81 -9.01
CA PHE A 29 9.70 4.11 -7.67
C PHE A 29 10.11 2.83 -6.93
N ALA A 30 9.25 1.80 -6.95
CA ALA A 30 9.56 0.51 -6.33
C ALA A 30 10.83 -0.12 -6.91
N ALA A 31 11.03 -0.02 -8.23
CA ALA A 31 12.22 -0.54 -8.89
C ALA A 31 13.50 0.24 -8.50
N VAL A 32 13.44 1.58 -8.46
CA VAL A 32 14.57 2.45 -8.09
C VAL A 32 14.98 2.23 -6.63
N GLU A 33 14.01 2.19 -5.72
CA GLU A 33 14.25 2.02 -4.28
C GLU A 33 14.47 0.55 -3.87
N GLN A 34 14.39 -0.39 -4.83
CA GLN A 34 14.48 -1.84 -4.60
C GLN A 34 13.48 -2.35 -3.55
N LEU A 35 12.26 -1.80 -3.59
CA LEU A 35 11.16 -2.15 -2.70
C LEU A 35 10.12 -3.01 -3.42
N SER A 36 9.37 -3.80 -2.66
CA SER A 36 8.11 -4.34 -3.18
C SER A 36 7.10 -3.22 -3.39
N ARG A 37 6.12 -3.42 -4.28
CA ARG A 37 5.05 -2.45 -4.54
C ARG A 37 4.27 -2.08 -3.26
N GLY A 38 4.02 -3.06 -2.38
CA GLY A 38 3.37 -2.81 -1.08
C GLY A 38 4.22 -1.94 -0.16
N GLN A 39 5.53 -2.20 -0.07
CA GLN A 39 6.46 -1.37 0.71
C GLN A 39 6.54 0.05 0.16
N ALA A 40 6.62 0.22 -1.16
CA ALA A 40 6.59 1.52 -1.81
C ALA A 40 5.34 2.33 -1.43
N ILE A 41 4.16 1.71 -1.53
CA ILE A 41 2.88 2.33 -1.14
C ILE A 41 2.92 2.76 0.33
N CYS A 42 3.33 1.87 1.23
CA CYS A 42 3.41 2.18 2.66
C CYS A 42 4.40 3.32 2.95
N THR A 43 5.55 3.34 2.29
CA THR A 43 6.56 4.40 2.44
C THR A 43 6.00 5.77 2.03
N ILE A 44 5.39 5.84 0.84
CA ILE A 44 4.81 7.07 0.30
C ILE A 44 3.66 7.56 1.20
N LEU A 45 2.76 6.66 1.61
CA LEU A 45 1.67 7.00 2.52
C LEU A 45 2.19 7.48 3.87
N ALA A 46 3.20 6.82 4.45
CA ALA A 46 3.79 7.23 5.72
C ALA A 46 4.40 8.63 5.63
N GLU A 47 5.12 8.94 4.54
CA GLU A 47 5.66 10.28 4.30
C GLU A 47 4.55 11.33 4.15
N TYR A 48 3.54 11.04 3.33
CA TYR A 48 2.39 11.93 3.15
C TYR A 48 1.68 12.22 4.48
N LEU A 49 1.42 11.19 5.28
CA LEU A 49 0.76 11.35 6.58
C LEU A 49 1.62 12.13 7.58
N ARG A 50 2.96 11.98 7.55
CA ARG A 50 3.87 12.82 8.36
C ARG A 50 3.84 14.28 7.92
N LEU A 51 3.90 14.54 6.61
CA LEU A 51 3.84 15.89 6.05
C LEU A 51 2.53 16.61 6.41
N LYS A 52 1.43 15.86 6.47
CA LYS A 52 0.12 16.38 6.89
C LYS A 52 -0.06 16.44 8.41
N GLY A 53 0.92 15.97 9.20
CA GLY A 53 0.87 15.98 10.66
C GLY A 53 -0.04 14.90 11.27
N TYR A 54 -0.51 13.93 10.47
CA TYR A 54 -1.32 12.81 10.95
C TYR A 54 -0.51 11.79 11.73
N LEU A 55 0.76 11.57 11.37
CA LEU A 55 1.67 10.70 12.11
C LEU A 55 2.56 11.52 13.06
N LYS A 56 2.33 11.37 14.36
CA LYS A 56 3.19 11.93 15.41
C LYS A 56 4.36 10.98 15.69
N GLY A 57 5.49 11.21 15.04
CA GLY A 57 6.75 10.52 15.34
C GLY A 57 7.62 10.23 14.12
N TRP A 58 8.92 10.48 14.27
CA TRP A 58 9.94 9.97 13.37
C TRP A 58 10.01 8.44 13.50
N PRO A 59 10.14 7.65 12.41
CA PRO A 59 10.31 6.21 12.55
C PRO A 59 11.60 5.97 13.36
N ARG A 60 11.50 5.25 14.48
CA ARG A 60 12.70 4.86 15.22
C ARG A 60 13.57 3.98 14.30
N PRO A 61 14.89 4.23 14.28
CA PRO A 61 15.85 3.45 13.49
C PRO A 61 15.89 1.99 13.93
#